data_AF-A0A285MD81-F1
#
_entry.id   AF-A0A285MD81-F1
#
_cell.length_a   1.000
_cell.length_b   1.000
_cell.length_c   1.000
_cell.angle_alpha   90.00
_cell.angle_beta   90.00
_cell.angle_gamma   90.00
#
_symmetry.space_group_name_H-M   'P 1'
#
loop_
_entity.id
_entity.type
_entity.pdbx_description
1 polymer ?
#
loop_
_entity_poly.entity_id
_entity_poly.type
_entity_poly.pdbx_seq_one_letter_code
_entity_poly.pdbx_strand_id
1 'polypeptide(L)'
;MKKLFILLAILFANVSCKNNSEISKDGEPLTSNKTIDESVYDNVEGQSDTFLKIQINGQEMKGVGCIFKGAGMSVTGLVNEFNFSFPASAFGEKDAELNFSWTKKTLPAELKLGSYNIKGIESDQDFFENNKEDMFYCKASTINVYKKVVEEYGELDKELLSQFIPFDFAVIPNEKNKFNIESIEQVNGAEEFTEISNGKGIRNNVLLVKGSLYIKLMQVSSKKEFVVSAKFKSEYDYNYSDF
;
A
#
# COMPACT_ATOMS: atom_id res chain seq x y z
N MET A 1 14.04 -16.99 39.13
CA MET A 1 14.52 -17.39 37.78
C MET A 1 14.18 -18.83 37.36
N LYS A 2 13.17 -19.52 37.95
CA LYS A 2 12.72 -20.85 37.47
C LYS A 2 11.26 -20.89 36.97
N LYS A 3 10.49 -19.82 37.17
CA LYS A 3 9.09 -19.73 36.71
C LYS A 3 8.90 -19.00 35.37
N LEU A 4 9.92 -18.26 34.89
CA LEU A 4 9.87 -17.57 33.60
C LEU A 4 10.16 -18.50 32.41
N PHE A 5 10.94 -19.57 32.62
CA PHE A 5 11.29 -20.55 31.58
C PHE A 5 10.15 -21.51 31.22
N ILE A 6 9.18 -21.73 32.11
CA ILE A 6 8.05 -22.63 31.86
C ILE A 6 6.99 -21.95 30.97
N LEU A 7 6.90 -20.62 31.01
CA LEU A 7 5.99 -19.86 30.13
C LEU A 7 6.50 -19.81 28.68
N LEU A 8 7.83 -19.74 28.49
CA LEU A 8 8.44 -19.83 27.15
C LEU A 8 8.26 -21.22 26.52
N ALA A 9 8.31 -22.30 27.29
CA ALA A 9 8.20 -23.66 26.77
C ALA A 9 6.79 -24.00 26.23
N ILE A 10 5.74 -23.34 26.71
CA ILE A 10 4.35 -23.58 26.27
C ILE A 10 4.05 -22.86 24.94
N LEU A 11 4.76 -21.77 24.63
CA LEU A 11 4.63 -21.05 23.35
C LEU A 11 5.29 -21.78 22.17
N PHE A 12 6.29 -22.64 22.41
CA PHE A 12 6.93 -23.44 21.35
C PHE A 12 6.20 -24.77 21.02
N ALA A 13 5.21 -25.19 21.81
CA ALA A 13 4.63 -26.53 21.67
C ALA A 13 3.38 -26.63 20.76
N ASN A 14 2.81 -25.51 20.29
CA ASN A 14 1.56 -25.53 19.51
C ASN A 14 1.69 -25.20 18.02
N VAL A 15 2.90 -25.20 17.46
CA VAL A 15 3.09 -25.25 16.01
C VAL A 15 3.61 -26.62 15.63
N SER A 16 2.72 -27.62 15.77
CA SER A 16 2.91 -28.91 15.11
C SER A 16 2.71 -28.71 13.62
N CYS A 17 3.82 -28.41 12.93
CA CYS A 17 3.96 -28.62 11.50
C CYS A 17 3.66 -30.08 11.18
N LYS A 18 2.52 -30.36 10.56
CA LYS A 18 2.44 -31.48 9.63
C LYS A 18 2.88 -30.98 8.26
N ASN A 19 4.11 -31.36 7.91
CA ASN A 19 4.66 -31.29 6.57
C ASN A 19 3.72 -31.96 5.57
N ASN A 20 3.46 -31.27 4.46
CA ASN A 20 3.67 -31.83 3.13
C ASN A 20 4.30 -30.73 2.28
N SER A 21 5.63 -30.81 2.19
CA SER A 21 6.44 -30.08 1.25
C SER A 21 6.35 -30.75 -0.12
N GLU A 22 6.02 -29.99 -1.15
CA GLU A 22 6.82 -30.04 -2.38
C GLU A 22 7.40 -28.65 -2.59
N ILE A 23 8.73 -28.63 -2.57
CA ILE A 23 9.56 -27.47 -2.82
C ILE A 23 9.67 -27.33 -4.34
N SER A 24 8.98 -26.36 -4.94
CA SER A 24 9.36 -25.89 -6.27
C SER A 24 10.47 -24.87 -6.12
N LYS A 25 11.72 -25.34 -6.25
CA LYS A 25 12.82 -24.52 -6.72
C LYS A 25 12.58 -24.24 -8.20
N ASP A 26 12.21 -23.01 -8.52
CA ASP A 26 12.97 -22.20 -9.47
C ASP A 26 12.40 -20.78 -9.41
N GLY A 27 13.30 -19.85 -9.12
CA GLY A 27 12.99 -18.44 -9.01
C GLY A 27 12.79 -17.86 -10.39
N GLU A 28 11.55 -17.56 -10.73
CA GLU A 28 11.23 -16.36 -11.46
C GLU A 28 10.18 -15.61 -10.64
N PRO A 29 10.46 -14.39 -10.15
CA PRO A 29 9.39 -13.56 -9.63
C PRO A 29 8.47 -13.25 -10.82
N LEU A 30 7.18 -13.57 -10.67
CA LEU A 30 6.11 -12.96 -11.47
C LEU A 30 6.02 -11.47 -11.10
N THR A 31 7.07 -10.72 -11.41
CA THR A 31 7.10 -9.26 -11.42
C THR A 31 6.87 -8.82 -12.85
N SER A 32 5.62 -8.50 -13.16
CA SER A 32 5.34 -7.41 -14.09
C SER A 32 5.77 -6.10 -13.41
N ASN A 33 7.08 -5.93 -13.17
CA ASN A 33 7.63 -4.62 -12.86
C ASN A 33 7.62 -3.85 -14.18
N LYS A 34 6.54 -3.11 -14.46
CA LYS A 34 6.61 -2.01 -15.41
C LYS A 34 7.52 -0.95 -14.81
N THR A 35 8.82 -1.09 -15.03
CA THR A 35 9.78 0.00 -14.85
C THR A 35 9.44 1.04 -15.92
N ILE A 36 8.89 2.17 -15.49
CA ILE A 36 8.68 3.32 -16.40
C ILE A 36 10.04 3.97 -16.58
N ASP A 37 10.66 3.68 -17.72
CA ASP A 37 11.95 4.24 -18.12
C ASP A 37 11.78 5.69 -18.60
N GLU A 38 12.45 6.63 -17.94
CA GLU A 38 12.47 8.04 -18.36
C GLU A 38 13.39 8.19 -19.58
N SER A 39 12.80 8.30 -20.76
CA SER A 39 13.36 9.21 -21.75
C SER A 39 12.26 10.04 -22.40
N VAL A 40 12.53 11.35 -22.47
CA VAL A 40 11.75 12.42 -23.11
C VAL A 40 10.75 13.15 -22.19
N TYR A 41 11.29 14.05 -21.37
CA TYR A 41 10.61 15.30 -21.06
C TYR A 41 11.01 16.34 -22.12
N ASP A 42 10.07 16.73 -22.99
CA ASP A 42 9.83 18.12 -23.40
C ASP A 42 8.61 18.22 -24.35
N ASN A 43 7.59 18.99 -23.92
CA ASN A 43 6.49 19.63 -24.66
C ASN A 43 6.03 19.06 -26.02
N VAL A 44 5.03 18.17 -26.07
CA VAL A 44 4.11 17.96 -27.21
C VAL A 44 2.78 17.36 -26.71
N GLU A 45 1.63 17.67 -27.33
CA GLU A 45 0.40 16.87 -27.24
C GLU A 45 0.74 15.36 -27.38
N GLY A 46 0.58 14.57 -26.31
CA GLY A 46 0.94 13.15 -26.32
C GLY A 46 1.59 12.60 -25.04
N GLN A 47 1.25 13.12 -23.86
CA GLN A 47 1.72 12.51 -22.60
C GLN A 47 1.16 11.09 -22.45
N SER A 48 2.05 10.18 -22.02
CA SER A 48 1.73 8.84 -21.55
C SER A 48 0.46 8.81 -20.67
N ASP A 49 -0.32 7.75 -20.79
CA ASP A 49 -1.51 7.52 -19.98
C ASP A 49 -1.18 7.35 -18.49
N THR A 50 0.10 7.15 -18.14
CA THR A 50 0.56 7.09 -16.75
C THR A 50 1.73 8.06 -16.49
N PHE A 51 1.62 8.86 -15.42
CA PHE A 51 2.62 9.81 -14.91
C PHE A 51 2.67 9.72 -13.38
N LEU A 52 3.89 9.68 -12.83
CA LEU A 52 4.13 9.83 -11.40
C LEU A 52 5.22 10.88 -11.19
N LYS A 53 4.91 11.90 -10.39
CA LYS A 53 5.91 12.79 -9.80
C LYS A 53 5.85 12.66 -8.29
N ILE A 54 6.95 12.19 -7.71
CA ILE A 54 7.06 12.00 -6.27
C ILE A 54 8.22 12.82 -5.71
N GLN A 55 8.00 13.37 -4.53
CA GLN A 55 8.96 14.18 -3.81
C GLN A 55 9.11 13.67 -2.38
N ILE A 56 10.35 13.62 -1.91
CA ILE A 56 10.69 13.38 -0.51
C ILE A 56 11.32 14.67 0.01
N ASN A 57 10.72 15.26 1.05
CA ASN A 57 11.16 16.54 1.62
C ASN A 57 11.28 17.66 0.56
N GLY A 58 10.39 17.65 -0.43
CA GLY A 58 10.38 18.61 -1.55
C GLY A 58 11.40 18.33 -2.65
N GLN A 59 12.26 17.32 -2.50
CA GLN A 59 13.19 16.89 -3.53
C GLN A 59 12.55 15.82 -4.41
N GLU A 60 12.60 16.02 -5.71
CA GLU A 60 12.04 15.08 -6.69
C GLU A 60 12.88 13.81 -6.76
N MET A 61 12.19 12.66 -6.72
CA MET A 61 12.82 11.35 -6.81
C MET A 61 12.58 10.75 -8.18
N LYS A 62 13.63 10.19 -8.77
CA LYS A 62 13.57 9.49 -10.06
C LYS A 62 13.48 7.99 -9.86
N GLY A 63 12.97 7.28 -10.88
CA GLY A 63 12.93 5.83 -10.91
C GLY A 63 11.97 5.20 -9.89
N VAL A 64 10.95 5.94 -9.45
CA VAL A 64 9.94 5.40 -8.53
C VAL A 64 8.83 4.72 -9.34
N GLY A 65 8.64 3.43 -9.08
CA GLY A 65 7.55 2.65 -9.68
C GLY A 65 6.21 2.96 -9.03
N CYS A 66 5.14 2.87 -9.82
CA CYS A 66 3.77 3.10 -9.39
C CYS A 66 2.85 2.01 -9.91
N ILE A 67 1.99 1.46 -9.07
CA ILE A 67 0.90 0.58 -9.48
C ILE A 67 -0.38 1.06 -8.80
N PHE A 68 -1.43 1.31 -9.59
CA PHE A 68 -2.78 1.56 -9.08
C PHE A 68 -3.74 0.52 -9.66
N LYS A 69 -4.36 -0.27 -8.80
CA LYS A 69 -5.29 -1.32 -9.20
C LYS A 69 -6.44 -1.43 -8.22
N GLY A 70 -7.54 -2.00 -8.66
CA GLY A 70 -8.60 -2.38 -7.74
C GLY A 70 -9.42 -3.56 -8.21
N ALA A 71 -9.88 -4.31 -7.21
CA ALA A 71 -10.67 -5.51 -7.40
C ALA A 71 -11.81 -5.54 -6.40
N GLY A 72 -12.96 -6.07 -6.79
CA GLY A 72 -14.08 -6.17 -5.88
C GLY A 72 -15.10 -7.23 -6.25
N MET A 73 -15.93 -7.56 -5.27
CA MET A 73 -17.10 -8.40 -5.48
C MET A 73 -18.33 -7.78 -4.80
N SER A 74 -19.52 -8.17 -5.23
CA SER A 74 -20.79 -7.76 -4.61
C SER A 74 -20.79 -7.98 -3.09
N VAL A 75 -20.23 -9.10 -2.65
CA VAL A 75 -20.20 -9.53 -1.24
C VAL A 75 -19.03 -8.94 -0.44
N THR A 76 -17.86 -8.75 -1.05
CA THR A 76 -16.66 -8.28 -0.35
C THR A 76 -16.47 -6.77 -0.42
N GLY A 77 -17.14 -6.08 -1.35
CA GLY A 77 -16.89 -4.67 -1.67
C GLY A 77 -15.67 -4.50 -2.57
N LEU A 78 -15.26 -3.25 -2.74
CA LEU A 78 -14.12 -2.85 -3.55
C LEU A 78 -12.86 -2.69 -2.68
N VAL A 79 -11.72 -3.21 -3.16
CA VAL A 79 -10.38 -3.00 -2.62
C VAL A 79 -9.56 -2.24 -3.67
N ASN A 80 -8.93 -1.16 -3.27
CA ASN A 80 -8.01 -0.35 -4.08
C ASN A 80 -6.62 -0.42 -3.47
N GLU A 81 -5.60 -0.60 -4.30
CA GLU A 81 -4.20 -0.65 -3.89
C GLU A 81 -3.40 0.32 -4.75
N PHE A 82 -2.65 1.20 -4.08
CA PHE A 82 -1.75 2.15 -4.70
C PHE A 82 -0.37 2.06 -4.06
N ASN A 83 0.63 1.68 -4.83
CA ASN A 83 1.94 1.30 -4.30
C ASN A 83 3.06 2.13 -4.92
N PHE A 84 4.00 2.58 -4.08
CA PHE A 84 5.25 3.21 -4.48
C PHE A 84 6.44 2.35 -4.06
N SER A 85 7.29 2.01 -5.02
CA SER A 85 8.57 1.35 -4.75
C SER A 85 9.70 2.36 -4.93
N PHE A 86 10.38 2.67 -3.83
CA PHE A 86 11.50 3.60 -3.81
C PHE A 86 12.81 2.83 -3.89
N PRO A 87 13.77 3.32 -4.70
CA PRO A 87 15.11 2.76 -4.69
C PRO A 87 15.77 2.98 -3.32
N ALA A 88 16.70 2.09 -2.95
CA ALA A 88 17.46 2.15 -1.71
C ALA A 88 17.97 3.57 -1.39
N SER A 89 18.50 4.27 -2.40
CA SER A 89 19.00 5.65 -2.27
C SER A 89 18.04 6.67 -1.65
N ALA A 90 16.72 6.41 -1.64
CA ALA A 90 15.71 7.28 -1.03
C ALA A 90 15.68 7.19 0.50
N PHE A 91 15.88 6.00 1.07
CA PHE A 91 15.64 5.72 2.49
C PHE A 91 16.74 4.89 3.18
N GLY A 92 17.74 4.33 2.49
CA GLY A 92 18.82 3.57 3.12
C GLY A 92 19.45 2.49 2.23
N GLU A 93 19.85 1.37 2.82
CA GLU A 93 20.60 0.31 2.11
C GLU A 93 19.71 -0.69 1.34
N LYS A 94 18.38 -0.66 1.56
CA LYS A 94 17.40 -1.50 0.87
C LYS A 94 16.29 -0.67 0.25
N ASP A 95 15.73 -1.20 -0.84
CA ASP A 95 14.51 -0.66 -1.44
C ASP A 95 13.38 -0.63 -0.40
N ALA A 96 12.53 0.38 -0.51
CA ALA A 96 11.45 0.62 0.41
C ALA A 96 10.13 0.71 -0.35
N GLU A 97 9.06 0.15 0.20
CA GLU A 97 7.74 0.19 -0.42
C GLU A 97 6.75 0.91 0.50
N LEU A 98 6.00 1.86 -0.06
CA LEU A 98 4.83 2.43 0.58
C LEU A 98 3.58 1.93 -0.15
N ASN A 99 2.81 1.11 0.54
CA ASN A 99 1.57 0.56 0.04
C ASN A 99 0.39 1.30 0.67
N PHE A 100 -0.54 1.78 -0.14
CA PHE A 100 -1.77 2.44 0.29
C PHE A 100 -2.97 1.59 -0.13
N SER A 101 -3.85 1.28 0.82
CA SER A 101 -5.06 0.51 0.55
C SER A 101 -6.31 1.23 1.01
N TRP A 102 -7.34 1.23 0.18
CA TRP A 102 -8.69 1.68 0.56
C TRP A 102 -9.68 0.58 0.24
N THR A 103 -10.62 0.33 1.14
CA THR A 103 -11.63 -0.71 0.96
C THR A 103 -13.01 -0.17 1.31
N LYS A 104 -14.00 -0.48 0.49
CA LYS A 104 -15.37 -0.01 0.70
C LYS A 104 -16.39 -1.07 0.37
N LYS A 105 -17.19 -1.42 1.38
CA LYS A 105 -18.36 -2.29 1.25
C LYS A 105 -19.60 -1.46 0.94
N THR A 106 -19.69 -0.90 -0.27
CA THR A 106 -20.90 -0.21 -0.75
C THR A 106 -21.36 -0.77 -2.09
N LEU A 107 -22.65 -0.62 -2.38
CA LEU A 107 -23.23 -0.89 -3.69
C LEU A 107 -23.68 0.45 -4.31
N PRO A 108 -23.21 0.81 -5.52
CA PRO A 108 -22.20 0.10 -6.32
C PRO A 108 -20.78 0.24 -5.71
N ALA A 109 -19.93 -0.75 -5.98
CA ALA A 109 -18.58 -0.85 -5.43
C ALA A 109 -17.58 -0.13 -6.37
N GLU A 110 -17.55 1.20 -6.25
CA GLU A 110 -16.82 2.09 -7.15
C GLU A 110 -15.79 2.95 -6.41
N LEU A 111 -14.68 3.25 -7.08
CA LEU A 111 -13.75 4.29 -6.66
C LEU A 111 -14.44 5.66 -6.78
N LYS A 112 -14.25 6.55 -5.79
CA LYS A 112 -14.93 7.86 -5.76
C LYS A 112 -13.94 9.01 -5.82
N LEU A 113 -14.41 10.14 -6.33
CA LEU A 113 -13.69 11.41 -6.19
C LEU A 113 -13.73 11.85 -4.72
N GLY A 114 -12.66 12.46 -4.25
CA GLY A 114 -12.65 13.03 -2.90
C GLY A 114 -11.28 13.06 -2.25
N SER A 115 -11.29 13.52 -1.00
CA SER A 115 -10.12 13.59 -0.13
C SER A 115 -10.27 12.59 1.01
N TYR A 116 -9.33 11.67 1.08
CA TYR A 116 -9.30 10.57 2.03
C TYR A 116 -8.20 10.83 3.06
N ASN A 117 -8.52 10.65 4.34
CA ASN A 117 -7.50 10.66 5.38
C ASN A 117 -6.54 9.49 5.19
N ILE A 118 -5.28 9.68 5.59
CA ILE A 118 -4.30 8.60 5.66
C ILE A 118 -3.90 8.29 7.09
N LYS A 119 -3.95 7.01 7.45
CA LYS A 119 -3.50 6.49 8.73
C LYS A 119 -2.52 5.33 8.55
N GLY A 120 -1.68 5.12 9.55
CA GLY A 120 -0.91 3.89 9.69
C GLY A 120 -1.74 2.78 10.34
N ILE A 121 -1.14 1.60 10.44
CA ILE A 121 -1.70 0.39 11.02
C ILE A 121 -1.27 0.31 12.49
N GLU A 122 -2.22 0.05 13.39
CA GLU A 122 -1.91 -0.21 14.81
C GLU A 122 -1.65 -1.70 15.07
N SER A 123 -2.38 -2.57 14.38
CA SER A 123 -2.25 -4.03 14.41
C SER A 123 -2.71 -4.65 13.09
N ASP A 124 -2.29 -5.87 12.77
CA ASP A 124 -2.82 -6.58 11.59
C ASP A 124 -4.35 -6.74 11.66
N GLN A 125 -4.90 -6.90 12.87
CA GLN A 125 -6.34 -7.01 13.09
C GLN A 125 -7.07 -5.68 12.79
N ASP A 126 -6.48 -4.54 13.17
CA ASP A 126 -7.01 -3.21 12.85
C ASP A 126 -7.10 -2.99 11.33
N PHE A 127 -6.14 -3.48 10.56
CA PHE A 127 -6.20 -3.44 9.10
C PHE A 127 -7.42 -4.20 8.56
N PHE A 128 -7.68 -5.41 9.05
CA PHE A 128 -8.82 -6.21 8.60
C PHE A 128 -10.18 -5.66 9.07
N GLU A 129 -10.24 -5.08 10.28
CA GLU A 129 -11.49 -4.61 10.89
C GLU A 129 -11.91 -3.21 10.41
N ASN A 130 -10.94 -2.31 10.24
CA ASN A 130 -11.18 -0.88 9.93
C ASN A 130 -11.17 -0.56 8.43
N ASN A 131 -11.00 -1.57 7.58
CA ASN A 131 -11.21 -1.54 6.14
C ASN A 131 -12.71 -1.35 5.75
N LYS A 132 -13.44 -0.57 6.54
CA LYS A 132 -14.87 -0.23 6.38
C LYS A 132 -15.13 1.28 6.35
N GLU A 133 -14.15 2.10 6.70
CA GLU A 133 -14.24 3.56 6.67
C GLU A 133 -13.78 4.13 5.33
N ASP A 134 -14.22 5.34 5.00
CA ASP A 134 -13.84 6.05 3.77
C ASP A 134 -12.42 6.67 3.92
N MET A 135 -11.39 5.83 4.04
CA MET A 135 -9.99 6.27 4.24
C MET A 135 -8.95 5.34 3.59
N PHE A 136 -7.79 5.89 3.24
CA PHE A 136 -6.65 5.11 2.75
C PHE A 136 -5.73 4.75 3.92
N TYR A 137 -5.36 3.48 4.02
CA TYR A 137 -4.37 3.00 4.98
C TYR A 137 -3.01 2.92 4.32
N CYS A 138 -2.02 3.56 4.92
CA CYS A 138 -0.62 3.32 4.59
C CYS A 138 -0.15 2.09 5.37
N LYS A 139 0.43 1.09 4.70
CA LYS A 139 1.03 -0.10 5.32
C LYS A 139 2.35 0.25 6.03
N ALA A 140 2.21 0.99 7.11
CA ALA A 140 3.25 1.51 7.99
C ALA A 140 2.65 1.58 9.40
N SER A 141 3.45 1.49 10.46
CA SER A 141 2.93 1.58 11.84
C SER A 141 2.37 2.97 12.13
N THR A 142 1.51 3.13 13.13
CA THR A 142 1.27 4.48 13.67
C THR A 142 2.46 4.92 14.54
N ILE A 143 2.68 6.23 14.68
CA ILE A 143 3.70 6.73 15.62
C ILE A 143 3.45 6.29 17.07
N ASN A 144 2.19 6.00 17.42
CA ASN A 144 1.82 5.55 18.76
C ASN A 144 2.33 4.13 19.03
N VAL A 145 2.24 3.23 18.06
CA VAL A 145 2.83 1.90 18.15
C VAL A 145 4.33 2.01 18.38
N TYR A 146 5.02 2.80 17.56
CA TYR A 146 6.46 3.03 17.74
C TYR A 146 6.79 3.54 19.16
N LYS A 147 6.04 4.54 19.67
CA LYS A 147 6.27 5.11 21.00
C LYS A 147 6.09 4.07 22.11
N LYS A 148 5.02 3.28 22.06
CA LYS A 148 4.76 2.20 23.04
C LYS A 148 5.90 1.19 23.08
N VAL A 149 6.37 0.75 21.91
CA VAL A 149 7.49 -0.20 21.83
C VAL A 149 8.78 0.42 22.39
N VAL A 150 9.07 1.69 22.10
CA VAL A 150 10.24 2.37 22.67
C VAL A 150 10.13 2.57 24.19
N GLU A 151 8.94 2.81 24.73
CA GLU A 151 8.73 2.90 26.18
C GLU A 151 8.94 1.56 26.88
N GLU A 152 8.50 0.46 26.26
CA GLU A 152 8.59 -0.89 26.83
C GLU A 152 9.97 -1.53 26.65
N TYR A 153 10.64 -1.21 25.53
CA TYR A 153 11.88 -1.88 25.08
C TYR A 153 13.04 -0.89 24.82
N GLY A 154 12.99 0.31 25.37
CA GLY A 154 13.88 1.44 25.01
C GLY A 154 15.39 1.27 25.21
N GLU A 155 15.82 0.17 25.84
CA GLU A 155 17.23 -0.21 25.96
C GLU A 155 17.72 -1.12 24.81
N LEU A 156 16.82 -1.59 23.93
CA LEU A 156 17.18 -2.42 22.79
C LEU A 156 17.91 -1.61 21.71
N ASP A 157 18.87 -2.25 21.07
CA ASP A 157 19.51 -1.66 19.89
C ASP A 157 18.51 -1.53 18.72
N LYS A 158 18.92 -0.76 17.70
CA LYS A 158 18.08 -0.43 16.53
C LYS A 158 17.62 -1.66 15.75
N GLU A 159 18.43 -2.71 15.73
CA GLU A 159 18.19 -3.92 14.95
C GLU A 159 17.12 -4.76 15.65
N LEU A 160 17.21 -4.90 16.97
CA LEU A 160 16.19 -5.55 17.80
C LEU A 160 14.87 -4.77 17.80
N LEU A 161 14.90 -3.43 17.90
CA LEU A 161 13.69 -2.60 17.84
C LEU A 161 12.90 -2.81 16.54
N SER A 162 13.61 -3.00 15.41
CA SER A 162 12.98 -3.25 14.12
C SER A 162 12.29 -4.61 14.02
N GLN A 163 12.57 -5.56 14.93
CA GLN A 163 11.87 -6.85 14.99
C GLN A 163 10.50 -6.74 15.68
N PHE A 164 10.31 -5.74 16.54
CA PHE A 164 9.04 -5.50 17.24
C PHE A 164 8.09 -4.58 16.47
N ILE A 165 8.59 -3.90 15.45
CA ILE A 165 7.80 -3.01 14.60
C ILE A 165 7.76 -3.64 13.20
N PRO A 166 6.59 -4.14 12.75
CA PRO A 166 6.50 -4.96 11.53
C PRO A 166 6.74 -4.18 10.23
N PHE A 167 6.90 -2.85 10.30
CA PHE A 167 7.06 -1.96 9.15
C PHE A 167 8.31 -1.08 9.28
N ASP A 168 8.90 -0.74 8.14
CA ASP A 168 10.08 0.13 8.06
C ASP A 168 9.78 1.60 8.44
N PHE A 169 8.50 1.99 8.38
CA PHE A 169 8.04 3.35 8.62
C PHE A 169 6.92 3.43 9.66
N ALA A 170 6.83 4.58 10.31
CA ALA A 170 5.70 4.99 11.13
C ALA A 170 5.06 6.27 10.58
N VAL A 171 3.73 6.28 10.47
CA VAL A 171 2.94 7.47 10.08
C VAL A 171 2.89 8.46 11.23
N ILE A 172 3.36 9.68 10.98
CA ILE A 172 3.26 10.79 11.93
C ILE A 172 1.91 11.47 11.74
N PRO A 173 1.10 11.65 12.81
CA PRO A 173 -0.16 12.40 12.75
C PRO A 173 0.07 13.79 12.18
N ASN A 174 -0.65 14.12 11.11
CA ASN A 174 -0.61 15.42 10.45
C ASN A 174 -1.93 15.62 9.72
N GLU A 175 -2.55 16.78 9.87
CA GLU A 175 -3.83 17.10 9.22
C GLU A 175 -3.74 17.11 7.68
N LYS A 176 -2.53 17.31 7.15
CA LYS A 176 -2.24 17.24 5.71
C LYS A 176 -2.09 15.81 5.18
N ASN A 177 -2.06 14.78 6.04
CA ASN A 177 -1.97 13.39 5.59
C ASN A 177 -3.25 13.01 4.82
N LYS A 178 -3.17 13.08 3.49
CA LYS A 178 -4.32 12.99 2.59
C LYS A 178 -3.97 12.28 1.30
N PHE A 179 -4.89 11.45 0.85
CA PHE A 179 -4.94 10.89 -0.49
C PHE A 179 -6.10 11.55 -1.22
N ASN A 180 -5.86 12.16 -2.38
CA ASN A 180 -6.90 12.84 -3.15
C ASN A 180 -7.07 12.17 -4.50
N ILE A 181 -8.32 11.89 -4.84
CA ILE A 181 -8.72 11.48 -6.17
C ILE A 181 -9.44 12.67 -6.80
N GLU A 182 -8.80 13.27 -7.80
CA GLU A 182 -9.17 14.54 -8.39
C GLU A 182 -9.97 14.34 -9.68
N SER A 183 -9.66 13.31 -10.46
CA SER A 183 -10.46 12.90 -11.63
C SER A 183 -10.44 11.39 -11.83
N ILE A 184 -11.53 10.87 -12.38
CA ILE A 184 -11.68 9.49 -12.85
C ILE A 184 -12.32 9.61 -14.24
N GLU A 185 -11.58 9.21 -15.28
CA GLU A 185 -12.00 9.27 -16.68
C GLU A 185 -12.04 7.85 -17.23
N GLN A 186 -13.09 7.46 -17.97
CA GLN A 186 -13.10 6.17 -18.64
C GLN A 186 -12.14 6.20 -19.84
N VAL A 187 -11.37 5.13 -20.03
CA VAL A 187 -10.59 4.94 -21.25
C VAL A 187 -11.49 4.31 -22.31
N ASN A 188 -11.63 4.98 -23.46
CA ASN A 188 -12.52 4.53 -24.53
C ASN A 188 -12.18 3.10 -25.00
N GLY A 189 -13.19 2.23 -25.03
CA GLY A 189 -13.06 0.85 -25.48
C GLY A 189 -12.38 -0.11 -24.50
N ALA A 190 -12.05 0.35 -23.28
CA ALA A 190 -11.41 -0.48 -22.25
C ALA A 190 -12.40 -1.19 -21.30
N GLU A 191 -13.71 -0.99 -21.49
CA GLU A 191 -14.74 -1.68 -20.71
C GLU A 191 -15.10 -3.00 -21.38
N GLU A 192 -14.87 -4.09 -20.65
CA GLU A 192 -15.28 -5.44 -21.02
C GLU A 192 -16.25 -5.99 -19.97
N PHE A 193 -17.37 -6.54 -20.43
CA PHE A 193 -18.31 -7.26 -19.57
C PHE A 193 -18.43 -8.70 -20.03
N THR A 194 -18.16 -9.64 -19.13
CA THR A 194 -18.36 -11.07 -19.34
C THR A 194 -19.56 -11.53 -18.52
N GLU A 195 -20.70 -11.76 -19.18
CA GLU A 195 -21.89 -12.32 -18.53
C GLU A 195 -21.65 -13.78 -18.13
N ILE A 196 -22.00 -14.12 -16.90
CA ILE A 196 -21.94 -15.51 -16.39
C ILE A 196 -23.36 -16.08 -16.23
N SER A 197 -24.32 -15.28 -15.74
CA SER A 197 -25.74 -15.69 -15.68
C SER A 197 -26.69 -14.53 -15.37
N ASN A 198 -27.90 -14.55 -15.95
CA ASN A 198 -29.01 -13.66 -15.62
C ASN A 198 -28.64 -12.16 -15.56
N GLY A 199 -27.81 -11.68 -16.49
CA GLY A 199 -27.36 -10.27 -16.53
C GLY A 199 -26.30 -9.91 -15.49
N LYS A 200 -25.80 -10.88 -14.72
CA LYS A 200 -24.66 -10.75 -13.81
C LYS A 200 -23.39 -11.24 -14.51
N GLY A 201 -22.26 -10.59 -14.24
CA GLY A 201 -20.98 -10.86 -14.88
C GLY A 201 -19.77 -10.26 -14.17
N ILE A 202 -18.63 -10.41 -14.83
CA ILE A 202 -17.39 -9.74 -14.45
C ILE A 202 -17.23 -8.52 -15.34
N ARG A 203 -16.98 -7.37 -14.73
CA ARG A 203 -16.61 -6.12 -15.42
C ARG A 203 -15.11 -5.92 -15.27
N ASN A 204 -14.42 -5.81 -16.39
CA ASN A 204 -13.06 -5.29 -16.45
C ASN A 204 -13.13 -3.89 -17.06
N ASN A 205 -12.46 -2.92 -16.45
CA ASN A 205 -12.38 -1.59 -17.01
C ASN A 205 -11.02 -0.98 -16.70
N VAL A 206 -10.50 -0.18 -17.62
CA VAL A 206 -9.35 0.68 -17.34
C VAL A 206 -9.87 2.11 -17.19
N LEU A 207 -9.67 2.66 -16.00
CA LEU A 207 -9.96 4.07 -15.73
C LEU A 207 -8.66 4.85 -15.70
N LEU A 208 -8.72 6.10 -16.13
CA LEU A 208 -7.64 7.04 -15.97
C LEU A 208 -7.89 7.89 -14.72
N VAL A 209 -7.08 7.67 -13.69
CA VAL A 209 -7.25 8.32 -12.39
C VAL A 209 -6.14 9.35 -12.17
N LYS A 210 -6.52 10.59 -11.87
CA LYS A 210 -5.60 11.67 -11.49
C LYS A 210 -5.79 12.01 -10.01
N GLY A 211 -4.69 12.26 -9.33
CA GLY A 211 -4.73 12.56 -7.91
C GLY A 211 -3.41 13.02 -7.32
N SER A 212 -3.46 13.18 -6.00
CA SER A 212 -2.31 13.60 -5.21
C SER A 212 -2.27 12.91 -3.86
N LEU A 213 -1.06 12.78 -3.32
CA LEU A 213 -0.79 12.24 -1.99
C LEU A 213 0.09 13.23 -1.23
N TYR A 214 -0.18 13.38 0.07
CA TYR A 214 0.75 13.91 1.04
C TYR A 214 0.74 13.02 2.28
N ILE A 215 1.91 12.59 2.76
CA ILE A 215 2.04 11.85 4.01
C ILE A 215 3.33 12.21 4.75
N LYS A 216 3.22 12.43 6.05
CA LYS A 216 4.36 12.57 6.95
C LYS A 216 4.71 11.22 7.60
N LEU A 217 5.96 10.80 7.44
CA LEU A 217 6.48 9.51 7.90
C LEU A 217 7.72 9.68 8.76
N MET A 218 8.04 8.66 9.53
CA MET A 218 9.32 8.48 10.22
C MET A 218 9.88 7.12 9.86
N GLN A 219 11.15 7.03 9.51
CA GLN A 219 11.83 5.74 9.38
C GLN A 219 12.18 5.20 10.76
N VAL A 220 11.79 3.96 11.06
CA VAL A 220 11.91 3.36 12.38
C VAL A 220 13.39 3.22 12.81
N SER A 221 14.24 2.74 11.91
CA SER A 221 15.66 2.47 12.20
C SER A 221 16.50 3.72 12.51
N SER A 222 16.20 4.84 11.82
CA SER A 222 16.99 6.07 11.90
C SER A 222 16.32 7.19 12.67
N LYS A 223 15.01 7.07 12.94
CA LYS A 223 14.14 8.12 13.51
C LYS A 223 14.07 9.40 12.64
N LYS A 224 14.56 9.34 11.39
CA LYS A 224 14.47 10.47 10.48
C LYS A 224 13.03 10.64 10.03
N GLU A 225 12.57 11.88 10.01
CA GLU A 225 11.26 12.25 9.50
C GLU A 225 11.34 12.62 8.02
N PHE A 226 10.28 12.27 7.30
CA PHE A 226 10.15 12.54 5.87
C PHE A 226 8.74 13.01 5.56
N VAL A 227 8.64 13.93 4.61
CA VAL A 227 7.39 14.27 3.94
C VAL A 227 7.45 13.66 2.56
N VAL A 228 6.58 12.69 2.30
CA VAL A 228 6.39 12.12 0.98
C VAL A 228 5.17 12.79 0.36
N SER A 229 5.33 13.33 -0.84
CA SER A 229 4.22 13.89 -1.61
C SER A 229 4.29 13.44 -3.05
N ALA A 230 3.14 13.11 -3.64
CA ALA A 230 3.05 12.67 -5.02
C ALA A 230 1.94 13.39 -5.77
N LYS A 231 2.14 13.59 -7.07
CA LYS A 231 1.09 13.83 -8.06
C LYS A 231 1.11 12.68 -9.04
N PHE A 232 -0.04 12.09 -9.32
CA PHE A 232 -0.13 10.94 -10.20
C PHE A 232 -1.28 11.09 -11.20
N LYS A 233 -1.07 10.48 -12.36
CA LYS A 233 -2.06 10.11 -13.36
C LYS A 233 -1.77 8.65 -13.65
N SER A 234 -2.69 7.74 -13.43
CA SER A 234 -2.45 6.31 -13.61
C SER A 234 -3.63 5.67 -14.29
N GLU A 235 -3.35 4.73 -15.19
CA GLU A 235 -4.31 3.67 -15.48
C GLU A 235 -4.61 2.94 -14.18
N TYR A 236 -5.90 2.73 -13.94
CA TYR A 236 -6.45 2.01 -12.81
C TYR A 236 -7.20 0.81 -13.38
N ASP A 237 -6.53 -0.34 -13.30
CA ASP A 237 -7.09 -1.62 -13.71
C ASP A 237 -8.12 -2.06 -12.69
N TYR A 238 -9.39 -2.01 -13.10
CA TYR A 238 -10.54 -2.30 -12.27
C TYR A 238 -11.20 -3.61 -12.69
N ASN A 239 -11.30 -4.56 -11.75
CA ASN A 239 -12.09 -5.77 -11.91
C ASN A 239 -13.22 -5.81 -10.87
N TYR A 240 -14.45 -6.10 -11.30
CA TYR A 240 -15.57 -6.28 -10.41
C TYR A 240 -16.46 -7.45 -10.80
N SER A 241 -16.79 -8.29 -9.82
CA SER A 241 -17.77 -9.38 -9.96
C SER A 241 -19.06 -9.05 -9.19
N ASP A 242 -20.21 -9.09 -9.86
CA ASP A 242 -21.53 -8.92 -9.21
C ASP A 242 -22.17 -10.25 -8.74
N PHE A 243 -21.38 -11.32 -8.73
CA PHE A 243 -21.70 -12.62 -8.13
C PHE A 243 -21.38 -12.72 -6.63
#